data_AF-A0A395SAI5-F1
#
_entry.id   AF-A0A395SAI5-F1
#
_cell.length_a   1.000
_cell.length_b   1.000
_cell.length_c   1.000
_cell.angle_alpha   90.00
_cell.angle_beta   90.00
_cell.angle_gamma   90.00
#
_symmetry.space_group_name_H-M   'P 1'
#
loop_
_entity.id
_entity.type
_entity.pdbx_description
1 polymer ?
#
loop_
_entity_poly.entity_id
_entity_poly.type
_entity_poly.pdbx_seq_one_letter_code
_entity_poly.pdbx_strand_id
1 'polypeptide(L)'
;MASNTVSPHSSPDEWTEAEKTELLGYHVHCLAQLNSCIENAEKLYQQDMMQEAGEKGDCQSEDGHTDCDDLAREAFEQVSLMAGYLDLLEFIESEMEACGLSILSSHWDVSVGNGE
;
A
#
# COMPACT_ATOMS: atom_id res chain seq x y z
N MET A 1 -45.73 -33.72 -20.20
CA MET A 1 -44.25 -33.63 -20.10
C MET A 1 -43.94 -32.15 -20.03
N ALA A 2 -43.46 -31.69 -18.87
CA ALA A 2 -43.23 -30.27 -18.62
C ALA A 2 -41.93 -29.83 -19.32
N SER A 3 -42.01 -28.73 -20.06
CA SER A 3 -40.87 -28.09 -20.70
C SER A 3 -39.91 -27.57 -19.62
N ASN A 4 -38.70 -28.11 -19.56
CA ASN A 4 -37.61 -27.49 -18.82
C ASN A 4 -37.17 -26.23 -19.58
N THR A 5 -37.71 -25.08 -19.17
CA THR A 5 -37.13 -23.78 -19.48
C THR A 5 -35.76 -23.74 -18.80
N VAL A 6 -34.69 -23.91 -19.60
CA VAL A 6 -33.36 -23.44 -19.22
C VAL A 6 -33.52 -21.93 -19.04
N SER A 7 -33.53 -21.47 -17.78
CA SER A 7 -33.34 -20.06 -17.49
C SER A 7 -32.04 -19.63 -18.17
N PRO A 8 -32.06 -18.61 -19.04
CA PRO A 8 -30.82 -18.01 -19.49
C PRO A 8 -30.13 -17.50 -18.22
N HIS A 9 -28.89 -17.93 -18.00
CA HIS A 9 -28.03 -17.31 -17.01
C HIS A 9 -28.08 -15.79 -17.26
N SER A 10 -28.75 -15.08 -16.35
CA SER A 10 -28.86 -13.62 -16.37
C SER A 10 -27.47 -13.04 -16.16
N SER A 11 -26.98 -12.33 -17.18
CA SER A 11 -26.06 -11.19 -17.11
C SER A 11 -24.65 -11.44 -16.54
N PRO A 12 -23.63 -10.68 -16.99
CA PRO A 12 -22.30 -10.75 -16.38
C PRO A 12 -22.43 -10.38 -14.89
N ASP A 13 -21.78 -11.16 -14.02
CA ASP A 13 -21.91 -11.08 -12.56
C ASP A 13 -21.93 -9.63 -12.06
N GLU A 14 -23.11 -9.21 -11.60
CA GLU A 14 -23.31 -7.91 -10.99
C GLU A 14 -22.71 -7.99 -9.58
N TRP A 15 -21.68 -7.18 -9.31
CA TRP A 15 -20.99 -7.14 -8.02
C TRP A 15 -21.99 -6.99 -6.87
N THR A 16 -21.92 -7.89 -5.90
CA THR A 16 -22.72 -7.79 -4.69
C THR A 16 -22.20 -6.67 -3.79
N GLU A 17 -23.08 -6.13 -2.94
CA GLU A 17 -22.70 -5.10 -1.96
C GLU A 17 -21.64 -5.60 -0.96
N ALA A 18 -21.61 -6.91 -0.68
CA ALA A 18 -20.60 -7.52 0.17
C ALA A 18 -19.22 -7.49 -0.50
N GLU A 19 -19.14 -7.88 -1.78
CA GLU A 19 -17.89 -7.85 -2.56
C GLU A 19 -17.38 -6.42 -2.74
N LYS A 20 -18.27 -5.45 -3.00
CA LYS A 20 -17.92 -4.02 -3.03
C LYS A 20 -17.33 -3.51 -1.71
N THR A 21 -17.92 -3.94 -0.59
CA THR A 21 -17.44 -3.58 0.75
C THR A 21 -16.08 -4.21 1.04
N GLU A 22 -15.88 -5.46 0.62
CA GLU A 22 -14.60 -6.16 0.76
C GLU A 22 -13.51 -5.48 -0.08
N LEU A 23 -13.82 -5.11 -1.33
CA LEU A 23 -12.92 -4.40 -2.24
C LEU A 23 -12.47 -3.05 -1.66
N LEU A 24 -13.40 -2.28 -1.08
CA LEU A 24 -13.07 -1.05 -0.36
C LEU A 24 -12.18 -1.31 0.87
N GLY A 25 -12.41 -2.42 1.58
CA GLY A 25 -11.57 -2.86 2.68
C GLY A 25 -10.13 -3.14 2.26
N TYR A 26 -9.94 -3.83 1.13
CA TYR A 26 -8.61 -4.08 0.56
C TYR A 26 -7.94 -2.78 0.10
N HIS A 27 -8.67 -1.84 -0.51
CA HIS A 27 -8.16 -0.53 -0.90
C HIS A 27 -7.59 0.23 0.30
N VAL A 28 -8.38 0.36 1.37
CA VAL A 28 -7.97 1.03 2.61
C VAL A 28 -6.77 0.35 3.26
N HIS A 29 -6.74 -0.98 3.27
CA HIS A 29 -5.62 -1.74 3.82
C HIS A 29 -4.32 -1.49 3.04
N CYS A 30 -4.36 -1.55 1.71
CA CYS A 30 -3.19 -1.32 0.87
C CYS A 30 -2.66 0.11 1.01
N LEU A 31 -3.53 1.11 1.12
CA LEU A 31 -3.12 2.49 1.41
C LEU A 31 -2.42 2.62 2.77
N ALA A 32 -2.93 1.95 3.81
CA ALA A 32 -2.31 1.98 5.12
C ALA A 32 -0.90 1.32 5.12
N GLN A 33 -0.74 0.20 4.40
CA GLN A 33 0.56 -0.45 4.27
C GLN A 33 1.54 0.39 3.44
N LEU A 34 1.09 0.99 2.33
CA LEU A 34 1.90 1.90 1.53
C LEU A 34 2.44 3.07 2.37
N ASN A 35 1.57 3.71 3.16
CA ASN A 35 1.98 4.79 4.07
C ASN A 35 3.00 4.31 5.11
N SER A 36 2.80 3.12 5.69
CA SER A 36 3.78 2.55 6.62
C SER A 36 5.14 2.31 5.97
N CYS A 37 5.18 1.86 4.71
CA CYS A 37 6.44 1.68 3.99
C CYS A 37 7.13 3.03 3.72
N ILE A 38 6.38 4.08 3.37
CA ILE A 38 6.91 5.44 3.19
C ILE A 38 7.54 5.95 4.49
N GLU A 39 6.82 5.84 5.62
CA GLU A 39 7.33 6.27 6.92
C GLU A 39 8.61 5.52 7.33
N ASN A 40 8.69 4.22 7.03
CA ASN A 40 9.87 3.42 7.32
C ASN A 40 11.05 3.80 6.43
N ALA A 41 10.81 4.02 5.13
CA ALA A 41 11.84 4.50 4.20
C ALA A 41 12.37 5.88 4.61
N GLU A 42 11.51 6.79 5.08
CA GLU A 42 11.92 8.10 5.59
C GLU A 42 12.78 7.99 6.85
N LYS A 43 12.42 7.12 7.80
CA LYS A 43 13.23 6.87 9.00
C LYS A 43 14.61 6.35 8.65
N LEU A 44 14.71 5.40 7.71
CA LEU A 44 15.98 4.86 7.24
C LEU A 44 16.85 5.95 6.59
N TYR A 45 16.25 6.81 5.77
CA TYR A 45 16.95 7.95 5.17
C TYR A 45 17.45 8.97 6.21
N GLN A 46 16.64 9.27 7.23
CA GLN A 46 17.05 10.16 8.32
C GLN A 46 18.19 9.54 9.14
N GLN A 47 18.16 8.23 9.38
CA GLN A 47 19.22 7.50 10.09
C GLN A 47 20.53 7.52 9.30
N ASP A 48 20.49 7.28 7.99
CA ASP A 48 21.65 7.37 7.10
C ASP A 48 22.28 8.77 7.13
N MET A 49 21.47 9.84 6.99
CA MET A 49 22.00 11.22 7.08
C MET A 49 22.59 11.56 8.45
N MET A 50 22.03 11.04 9.55
CA MET A 50 22.60 11.24 10.90
C MET A 50 23.93 10.51 11.06
N GLN A 51 24.08 9.33 10.45
CA GLN A 51 25.33 8.57 10.45
C GLN A 51 26.41 9.28 9.63
N GLU A 52 26.05 9.79 8.43
CA GLU A 52 26.97 10.57 7.60
C GLU A 52 27.38 11.91 8.22
N ALA A 53 26.48 12.58 8.96
CA ALA A 53 26.77 13.84 9.64
C ALA A 53 27.56 13.66 10.95
N GLY A 54 27.49 12.48 11.57
CA GLY A 54 28.16 12.13 12.82
C GLY A 54 29.62 11.75 12.63
N GLU A 55 29.95 10.97 11.59
CA GLU A 55 31.28 10.40 11.42
C GLU A 55 31.68 10.25 9.94
N LYS A 56 32.63 11.08 9.51
CA LYS A 56 33.68 10.64 8.57
C LYS A 56 34.74 9.90 9.39
N GLY A 57 34.34 8.83 10.07
CA GLY A 57 35.15 8.11 11.06
C GLY A 57 34.89 6.62 10.90
N ASP A 58 35.83 5.95 10.24
CA ASP A 58 35.97 4.49 10.14
C ASP A 58 34.70 3.67 9.84
N CYS A 59 34.39 3.53 8.55
CA CYS A 59 33.84 2.28 8.01
C CYS A 59 34.87 1.12 8.07
N GLN A 60 35.70 1.08 9.11
CA GLN A 60 36.74 0.09 9.37
C GLN A 60 36.73 -0.26 10.87
N SER A 61 35.63 -0.82 11.36
CA SER A 61 35.73 -1.75 12.48
C SER A 61 36.24 -3.08 11.92
N GLU A 62 37.41 -3.54 12.39
CA GLU A 62 37.99 -4.85 12.02
C GLU A 62 37.13 -6.06 12.47
N ASP A 63 35.96 -5.81 13.05
CA ASP A 63 34.86 -6.77 13.26
C ASP A 63 33.53 -6.06 12.94
N GLY A 64 32.75 -6.56 11.98
CA GLY A 64 31.34 -6.16 11.75
C GLY A 64 31.09 -5.20 10.57
N HIS A 65 31.26 -5.71 9.35
CA HIS A 65 30.97 -4.99 8.10
C HIS A 65 29.47 -5.10 7.74
N THR A 66 28.57 -4.52 8.55
CA THR A 66 27.12 -4.77 8.33
C THR A 66 26.16 -3.59 8.48
N ASP A 67 26.54 -2.39 8.95
CA ASP A 67 25.49 -1.38 9.25
C ASP A 67 25.00 -0.56 8.04
N CYS A 68 25.88 -0.04 7.17
CA CYS A 68 25.43 0.76 6.01
C CYS A 68 24.82 -0.09 4.89
N ASP A 69 25.37 -1.27 4.61
CA ASP A 69 24.83 -2.19 3.61
C ASP A 69 23.47 -2.75 4.05
N ASP A 70 23.25 -2.95 5.35
CA ASP A 70 21.94 -3.38 5.87
C ASP A 70 20.89 -2.26 5.80
N LEU A 71 21.23 -1.01 6.09
CA LEU A 71 20.31 0.13 5.93
C LEU A 71 19.91 0.33 4.47
N ALA A 72 20.86 0.26 3.54
CA ALA A 72 20.58 0.37 2.11
C ALA A 72 19.71 -0.79 1.60
N ARG A 73 19.95 -2.01 2.11
CA ARG A 73 19.14 -3.19 1.81
C ARG A 73 17.72 -3.06 2.35
N GLU A 74 17.56 -2.62 3.60
CA GLU A 74 16.24 -2.42 4.21
C GLU A 74 15.45 -1.32 3.50
N ALA A 75 16.11 -0.23 3.09
CA ALA A 75 15.47 0.82 2.31
C ALA A 75 15.01 0.30 0.94
N PHE A 76 15.81 -0.53 0.29
CA PHE A 76 15.43 -1.20 -0.96
C PHE A 76 14.23 -2.14 -0.78
N GLU A 77 14.19 -2.89 0.33
CA GLU A 77 13.04 -3.74 0.67
C GLU A 77 11.76 -2.90 0.87
N GLN A 78 11.84 -1.76 1.57
CA GLN A 78 10.69 -0.85 1.73
C GLN A 78 10.21 -0.30 0.38
N VAL A 79 11.13 0.17 -0.49
CA VAL A 79 10.79 0.68 -1.83
C VAL A 79 10.16 -0.42 -2.70
N SER A 80 10.66 -1.64 -2.61
CA SER A 80 10.10 -2.79 -3.33
C SER A 80 8.69 -3.14 -2.84
N LEU A 81 8.44 -3.09 -1.53
CA LEU A 81 7.11 -3.28 -0.95
C LEU A 81 6.15 -2.16 -1.36
N MET A 82 6.60 -0.91 -1.39
CA MET A 82 5.79 0.22 -1.89
C MET A 82 5.34 0.00 -3.33
N ALA A 83 6.24 -0.46 -4.21
CA ALA A 83 5.89 -0.77 -5.59
C ALA A 83 4.80 -1.85 -5.67
N GLY A 84 4.93 -2.92 -4.88
CA GLY A 84 3.90 -3.97 -4.82
C GLY A 84 2.53 -3.47 -4.33
N TYR A 85 2.49 -2.58 -3.34
CA TYR A 85 1.23 -2.00 -2.88
C TYR A 85 0.63 -1.02 -3.89
N LEU A 86 1.44 -0.29 -4.64
CA LEU A 86 0.97 0.58 -5.73
C LEU A 86 0.32 -0.24 -6.85
N ASP A 87 0.94 -1.35 -7.27
CA ASP A 87 0.38 -2.25 -8.29
C ASP A 87 -0.97 -2.84 -7.83
N LEU A 88 -1.07 -3.24 -6.55
CA LEU A 88 -2.32 -3.74 -5.97
C LEU A 88 -3.40 -2.65 -5.88
N LEU A 89 -3.02 -1.43 -5.52
CA LEU A 89 -3.95 -0.29 -5.50
C LEU A 89 -4.49 0.00 -6.90
N GLU A 90 -3.63 0.05 -7.92
CA GLU A 90 -4.06 0.26 -9.31
C GLU A 90 -5.06 -0.82 -9.75
N PHE A 91 -4.79 -2.08 -9.43
CA PHE A 91 -5.72 -3.18 -9.71
C PHE A 91 -7.07 -2.99 -8.99
N ILE A 92 -7.05 -2.75 -7.68
CA ILE A 92 -8.26 -2.58 -6.87
C ILE A 92 -9.07 -1.37 -7.36
N GLU A 93 -8.41 -0.27 -7.69
CA GLU A 93 -9.03 0.95 -8.20
C GLU A 93 -9.71 0.71 -9.55
N SER A 94 -9.09 -0.08 -10.44
CA SER A 94 -9.72 -0.52 -11.69
C SER A 94 -10.96 -1.37 -11.46
N GLU A 95 -10.93 -2.29 -10.49
CA GLU A 95 -12.10 -3.12 -10.14
C GLU A 95 -13.20 -2.28 -9.47
N MET A 96 -12.83 -1.28 -8.67
CA MET A 96 -13.75 -0.32 -8.07
C MET A 96 -14.47 0.49 -9.15
N GLU A 97 -13.74 1.00 -10.15
CA GLU A 97 -14.34 1.68 -11.30
C GLU A 97 -15.30 0.76 -12.07
N ALA A 98 -14.90 -0.49 -12.32
CA ALA A 98 -15.71 -1.47 -13.05
C ALA A 98 -17.03 -1.83 -12.34
N CYS A 99 -17.05 -1.84 -11.00
CA CYS A 99 -18.26 -2.09 -10.20
C CYS A 99 -19.06 -0.83 -9.84
N GLY A 100 -18.66 0.33 -10.39
CA GLY A 100 -19.34 1.62 -10.18
C GLY A 100 -19.05 2.27 -8.83
N LEU A 101 -18.08 1.77 -8.08
CA LEU A 101 -17.50 2.46 -6.93
C LEU A 101 -16.56 3.54 -7.48
N SER A 102 -17.06 4.77 -7.62
CA SER A 102 -16.15 5.88 -7.87
C SER A 102 -15.28 6.09 -6.62
N ILE A 103 -13.97 6.17 -6.84
CA ILE A 103 -13.06 6.93 -5.99
C ILE A 103 -13.48 8.39 -6.15
N LEU A 104 -14.64 8.76 -5.62
CA LEU A 104 -15.02 10.15 -5.52
C LEU A 104 -13.93 10.78 -4.67
N SER A 105 -13.00 11.46 -5.34
CA SER A 105 -12.51 12.84 -5.17
C SER A 105 -13.23 13.68 -4.10
N SER A 106 -13.48 13.06 -2.97
CA SER A 106 -14.13 13.56 -1.78
C SER A 106 -13.15 13.25 -0.67
N HIS A 107 -12.14 14.12 -0.58
CA HIS A 107 -11.98 14.80 0.69
C HIS A 107 -11.80 13.82 1.86
N TRP A 108 -10.69 13.07 1.88
CA TRP A 108 -10.09 12.74 3.17
C TRP A 108 -9.46 14.02 3.73
N ASP A 109 -10.32 14.98 4.06
CA ASP A 109 -9.98 16.00 5.04
C ASP A 109 -9.82 15.22 6.34
N VAL A 110 -8.57 14.87 6.60
CA VAL A 110 -8.11 14.58 7.95
C VAL A 110 -8.28 15.89 8.70
N SER A 111 -9.51 16.14 9.14
CA SER A 111 -9.80 17.03 10.23
C SER A 111 -9.10 16.43 11.45
N VAL A 112 -7.82 16.78 11.62
CA VAL A 112 -7.13 16.71 12.90
C VAL A 112 -7.94 17.60 13.84
N GLY A 113 -8.87 16.97 14.55
CA GLY A 113 -9.51 17.57 15.71
C GLY A 113 -8.47 17.77 16.79
N ASN A 114 -7.70 18.85 16.69
CA ASN A 114 -7.02 19.43 17.85
C ASN A 114 -8.10 20.05 18.74
N GLY A 115 -8.68 19.22 19.58
CA GLY A 115 -9.34 19.66 20.79
C GLY A 115 -8.30 19.67 21.91
N GLU A 116 -7.80 20.86 22.24
CA GLU A 116 -7.51 21.33 23.60
C GLU A 116 -7.26 22.85 23.60
#